data_AF-W2NHH3-F1
#
_entry.id   AF-W2NHH3-F1
#
_cell.length_a   1.000
_cell.length_b   1.000
_cell.length_c   1.000
_cell.angle_alpha   90.00
_cell.angle_beta   90.00
_cell.angle_gamma   90.00
#
_symmetry.space_group_name_H-M   'P 1'
#
loop_
_entity.id
_entity.type
_entity.pdbx_description
1 polymer ?
#
loop_
_entity_poly.entity_id
_entity_poly.type
_entity_poly.pdbx_seq_one_letter_code
_entity_poly.pdbx_strand_id
1 'polypeptide(L)'
;DINNYLQYWSIQNNLYLTNNTTGEYYYFISCAENVSSYAIQFTMQPVKNFTGYTAASGFPTMPVTAYTPQLIIDNSGFGSIVGFSNATYPAAQITSVYAVNSNVTPMIDPVAAVIVGLSNLYNPIASNNQVLHTFTAAGVEYGRLITTSQ
;
A
#
# COMPACT_ATOMS: atom_id res chain seq x y z
N ASP A 1 -2.59 -12.05 1.45
CA ASP A 1 -2.13 -11.68 0.10
C ASP A 1 -3.16 -10.73 -0.52
N ILE A 2 -2.75 -9.51 -0.91
CA ILE A 2 -3.66 -8.46 -1.43
C ILE A 2 -4.19 -8.84 -2.82
N ASN A 3 -3.37 -9.45 -3.67
CA ASN A 3 -3.77 -9.80 -5.03
C ASN A 3 -4.87 -10.88 -5.02
N ASN A 4 -4.72 -11.89 -4.16
CA ASN A 4 -5.75 -12.92 -3.98
C ASN A 4 -7.07 -12.33 -3.44
N TYR A 5 -7.00 -11.34 -2.54
CA TYR A 5 -8.19 -10.63 -2.07
C TYR A 5 -8.88 -9.87 -3.21
N LEU A 6 -8.12 -9.15 -4.05
CA LEU A 6 -8.69 -8.42 -5.20
C LEU A 6 -9.37 -9.37 -6.19
N GLN A 7 -8.78 -10.54 -6.45
CA GLN A 7 -9.37 -11.56 -7.30
C GLN A 7 -10.68 -12.09 -6.70
N TYR A 8 -10.67 -12.44 -5.41
CA TYR A 8 -11.85 -12.89 -4.70
C TYR A 8 -12.97 -11.83 -4.74
N TRP A 9 -12.65 -10.58 -4.43
CA TRP A 9 -13.60 -9.47 -4.47
C TRP A 9 -14.17 -9.25 -5.88
N SER A 10 -13.32 -9.36 -6.91
CA SER A 10 -13.76 -9.25 -8.31
C SER A 10 -14.73 -10.36 -8.70
N ILE A 11 -14.51 -11.60 -8.24
CA ILE A 11 -15.43 -12.72 -8.45
C ILE A 11 -16.77 -12.46 -7.77
N GLN A 12 -16.75 -12.05 -6.49
CA GLN A 12 -17.98 -11.78 -5.72
C GLN A 12 -18.85 -10.69 -6.35
N ASN A 13 -18.23 -9.74 -7.06
CA ASN A 13 -18.92 -8.63 -7.72
C ASN A 13 -19.13 -8.85 -9.23
N ASN A 14 -18.82 -10.03 -9.76
CA ASN A 14 -18.91 -10.34 -11.20
C ASN A 14 -18.09 -9.36 -12.08
N LEU A 15 -16.92 -8.91 -11.62
CA LEU A 15 -16.03 -7.94 -12.28
C LEU A 15 -14.81 -8.60 -12.94
N TYR A 16 -15.05 -9.69 -13.68
CA TYR A 16 -14.00 -10.44 -14.37
C TYR A 16 -14.50 -10.97 -15.72
N LEU A 17 -13.57 -11.41 -16.56
CA LEU A 17 -13.87 -12.15 -17.78
C LEU A 17 -13.36 -13.59 -17.66
N THR A 18 -14.01 -14.51 -18.35
CA THR A 18 -13.59 -15.91 -18.44
C THR A 18 -13.04 -16.17 -19.83
N ASN A 19 -11.85 -16.76 -19.91
CA ASN A 19 -11.29 -17.23 -21.17
C ASN A 19 -12.11 -18.43 -21.68
N ASN A 20 -12.64 -18.34 -22.90
CA ASN A 20 -13.54 -19.35 -23.47
C ASN A 20 -12.85 -20.69 -23.78
N THR A 21 -11.51 -20.72 -23.80
CA THR A 21 -10.71 -21.92 -24.09
C THR A 21 -10.11 -22.54 -22.84
N THR A 22 -9.52 -21.73 -21.95
CA THR A 22 -8.81 -22.23 -20.75
C THR A 22 -9.68 -22.24 -19.50
N GLY A 23 -10.79 -21.49 -19.48
CA GLY A 23 -11.62 -21.28 -18.30
C GLY A 23 -11.00 -20.36 -17.24
N GLU A 24 -9.81 -19.81 -17.49
CA GLU A 24 -9.13 -18.91 -16.55
C GLU A 24 -9.81 -17.55 -16.47
N TYR A 25 -9.74 -16.94 -15.29
CA TYR A 25 -10.30 -15.62 -15.05
C TYR A 25 -9.30 -14.50 -15.35
N TYR A 26 -9.78 -13.47 -16.04
CA TYR A 26 -9.08 -12.24 -16.33
C TYR A 26 -9.64 -11.11 -15.46
N TYR A 27 -8.74 -10.45 -14.73
CA TYR A 27 -9.05 -9.35 -13.83
C TYR A 27 -8.51 -8.03 -14.39
N PHE A 28 -9.27 -6.95 -14.20
CA PHE A 28 -8.88 -5.61 -14.67
C PHE A 28 -7.97 -4.86 -13.70
N ILE A 29 -7.70 -5.43 -12.52
CA ILE A 29 -6.78 -4.90 -11.53
C ILE A 29 -5.92 -6.03 -10.98
N SER A 30 -4.63 -5.76 -10.79
CA SER A 30 -3.70 -6.65 -10.11
C SER A 30 -2.78 -5.85 -9.19
N CYS A 31 -2.28 -6.54 -8.17
CA CYS A 31 -1.31 -6.02 -7.22
C CYS A 31 -0.10 -6.95 -7.22
N ALA A 32 1.10 -6.40 -7.42
CA ALA A 32 2.34 -7.18 -7.41
C ALA A 32 3.47 -6.38 -6.77
N GLU A 33 4.44 -7.08 -6.21
CA GLU A 33 5.68 -6.47 -5.75
C GLU A 33 6.56 -6.05 -6.94
N ASN A 34 7.09 -4.82 -6.89
CA ASN A 34 8.10 -4.34 -7.81
C ASN A 34 9.45 -4.31 -7.09
N VAL A 35 10.21 -5.38 -7.26
CA VAL A 35 11.52 -5.58 -6.62
C VAL A 35 12.56 -4.53 -7.00
N SER A 36 12.44 -3.94 -8.20
CA SER A 36 13.40 -2.92 -8.67
C SER A 36 13.18 -1.57 -8.01
N SER A 37 11.93 -1.29 -7.61
CA SER A 37 11.54 -0.03 -6.95
C SER A 37 11.29 -0.19 -5.45
N TYR A 38 11.49 -1.39 -4.89
CA TYR A 38 11.17 -1.71 -3.49
C TYR A 38 9.76 -1.24 -3.09
N ALA A 39 8.79 -1.44 -3.97
CA ALA A 39 7.46 -0.86 -3.91
C ALA A 39 6.39 -1.88 -4.28
N ILE A 40 5.16 -1.67 -3.79
CA ILE A 40 3.99 -2.38 -4.32
C ILE A 40 3.51 -1.64 -5.57
N GLN A 41 3.17 -2.38 -6.61
CA GLN A 41 2.61 -1.84 -7.85
C GLN A 41 1.18 -2.33 -8.04
N PHE A 42 0.26 -1.38 -8.25
CA PHE A 42 -1.04 -1.68 -8.82
C PHE A 42 -0.99 -1.48 -10.32
N THR A 43 -1.54 -2.45 -11.06
CA THR A 43 -1.75 -2.36 -12.50
C THR A 43 -3.24 -2.46 -12.78
N MET A 44 -3.79 -1.49 -13.50
CA MET A 44 -5.16 -1.52 -13.99
C MET A 44 -5.20 -1.56 -15.51
N GLN A 45 -6.03 -2.45 -16.03
CA GLN A 45 -6.26 -2.67 -17.45
C GLN A 45 -7.57 -2.00 -17.87
N PRO A 46 -7.64 -1.35 -19.05
CA PRO A 46 -8.88 -0.80 -19.56
C PRO A 46 -9.97 -1.88 -19.68
N VAL A 47 -11.16 -1.57 -19.18
CA VAL A 47 -12.33 -2.45 -19.30
C VAL A 47 -12.81 -2.41 -20.74
N LYS A 48 -12.62 -3.52 -21.44
CA LYS A 48 -13.05 -3.68 -22.82
C LYS A 48 -13.40 -5.14 -23.10
N ASN A 49 -14.16 -5.34 -24.17
CA ASN A 49 -14.41 -6.67 -24.66
C ASN A 49 -13.14 -7.23 -25.34
N PHE A 50 -12.81 -8.49 -25.06
CA PHE A 50 -11.69 -9.19 -25.69
C PHE A 50 -12.24 -10.36 -26.50
N THR A 51 -11.73 -10.55 -27.71
CA THR A 51 -12.03 -11.74 -28.50
C THR A 51 -11.57 -12.98 -27.73
N GLY A 52 -12.46 -13.98 -27.59
CA GLY A 52 -12.17 -15.21 -26.86
C GLY A 52 -12.40 -15.15 -25.35
N TYR A 53 -12.92 -14.03 -24.83
CA TYR A 53 -13.34 -13.90 -23.44
C TYR A 53 -14.84 -13.60 -23.34
N THR A 54 -15.47 -14.10 -22.30
CA THR A 54 -16.87 -13.82 -21.98
C THR A 54 -16.96 -13.15 -20.62
N ALA A 55 -17.71 -12.06 -20.52
CA ALA A 55 -17.93 -11.39 -19.24
C ALA A 55 -18.76 -12.26 -18.29
N ALA A 56 -18.48 -12.18 -16.99
CA ALA A 56 -19.25 -12.88 -15.97
C ALA A 56 -20.75 -12.52 -16.03
N SER A 57 -21.60 -13.45 -15.61
CA SER A 57 -23.04 -13.16 -15.48
C SER A 57 -23.25 -12.04 -14.46
N GLY A 58 -23.93 -10.96 -14.85
CA GLY A 58 -24.11 -9.78 -14.00
C GLY A 58 -22.95 -8.77 -14.05
N PHE A 59 -21.97 -8.98 -14.94
CA PHE A 59 -20.97 -7.96 -15.25
C PHE A 59 -21.68 -6.69 -15.77
N PRO A 60 -21.30 -5.48 -15.33
CA PRO A 60 -21.89 -4.23 -15.81
C PRO A 60 -21.85 -4.13 -17.34
N THR A 61 -22.78 -3.39 -17.95
CA THR A 61 -22.77 -3.23 -19.42
C THR A 61 -21.39 -2.80 -19.90
N MET A 62 -20.80 -3.61 -20.79
CA MET A 62 -19.47 -3.34 -21.33
C MET A 62 -19.43 -1.95 -21.97
N PRO A 63 -18.45 -1.11 -21.59
CA PRO A 63 -18.40 0.24 -22.09
C PRO A 63 -17.99 0.26 -23.57
N VAL A 64 -18.58 1.18 -24.35
CA VAL A 64 -18.23 1.38 -25.77
C VAL A 64 -16.79 1.91 -25.89
N THR A 65 -16.39 2.78 -24.97
CA THR A 65 -15.03 3.28 -24.84
C THR A 65 -14.32 2.53 -23.73
N ALA A 66 -13.14 1.98 -24.01
CA ALA A 66 -12.35 1.25 -23.03
C ALA A 66 -11.74 2.21 -22.00
N TYR A 67 -12.33 2.29 -20.81
CA TYR A 67 -11.81 3.12 -19.71
C TYR A 67 -11.08 2.29 -18.67
N THR A 68 -10.04 2.88 -18.10
CA THR A 68 -9.23 2.26 -17.06
C THR A 68 -9.89 2.46 -15.71
N PRO A 69 -10.06 1.39 -14.90
CA PRO A 69 -10.55 1.50 -13.53
C PRO A 69 -9.70 2.47 -12.71
N GLN A 70 -10.34 3.13 -11.75
CA GLN A 70 -9.66 3.97 -10.76
C GLN A 70 -9.59 3.24 -9.42
N LEU A 71 -8.39 3.19 -8.84
CA LEU A 71 -8.16 2.80 -7.46
C LEU A 71 -8.35 4.03 -6.57
N ILE A 72 -9.30 3.97 -5.65
CA ILE A 72 -9.54 5.02 -4.66
C ILE A 72 -9.00 4.56 -3.32
N ILE A 73 -8.06 5.31 -2.77
CA ILE A 73 -7.56 5.13 -1.40
C ILE A 73 -8.18 6.25 -0.56
N ASP A 74 -9.22 5.92 0.21
CA ASP A 74 -9.96 6.85 1.07
C ASP A 74 -9.70 6.61 2.57
N ASN A 75 -9.20 5.43 2.94
CA ASN A 75 -8.82 5.06 4.28
C ASN A 75 -7.29 5.11 4.47
N SER A 76 -6.82 5.95 5.41
CA SER A 76 -5.39 6.12 5.69
C SER A 76 -4.72 4.87 6.28
N GLY A 77 -5.46 4.04 7.04
CA GLY A 77 -4.96 2.78 7.58
C GLY A 77 -4.76 1.71 6.50
N PHE A 78 -5.65 1.64 5.50
CA PHE A 78 -5.40 0.79 4.33
C PHE A 78 -4.27 1.36 3.47
N GLY A 79 -4.26 2.68 3.25
CA GLY A 79 -3.22 3.37 2.50
C GLY A 79 -1.81 3.11 3.06
N SER A 80 -1.64 3.05 4.38
CA SER A 80 -0.34 2.72 4.99
C SER A 80 0.09 1.26 4.77
N ILE A 81 -0.85 0.32 4.66
CA ILE A 81 -0.57 -1.09 4.36
C ILE A 81 -0.11 -1.26 2.91
N VAL A 82 -0.77 -0.57 1.98
CA VAL A 82 -0.46 -0.69 0.54
C VAL A 82 0.63 0.30 0.07
N GLY A 83 1.03 1.24 0.93
CA GLY A 83 2.03 2.27 0.62
C GLY A 83 1.50 3.38 -0.30
N PHE A 84 0.22 3.71 -0.26
CA PHE A 84 -0.38 4.78 -1.06
C PHE A 84 -0.98 5.87 -0.19
N SER A 85 -0.73 7.14 -0.54
CA SER A 85 -1.44 8.26 0.05
C SER A 85 -2.91 8.27 -0.37
N ASN A 86 -3.78 8.83 0.46
CA ASN A 86 -5.20 8.99 0.16
C ASN A 86 -5.40 9.83 -1.11
N ALA A 87 -5.84 9.19 -2.20
CA ALA A 87 -6.09 9.81 -3.49
C ALA A 87 -6.80 8.82 -4.42
N THR A 88 -7.10 9.28 -5.63
CA THR A 88 -7.59 8.44 -6.74
C THR A 88 -6.48 8.22 -7.76
N TYR A 89 -6.29 6.98 -8.20
CA TYR A 89 -5.25 6.57 -9.13
C TYR A 89 -5.87 5.80 -10.30
N PRO A 90 -5.71 6.24 -11.56
CA PRO A 90 -5.21 7.53 -11.99
C PRO A 90 -6.11 8.69 -11.52
N ALA A 91 -5.54 9.89 -11.34
CA ALA A 91 -6.29 11.06 -10.86
C ALA A 91 -7.35 11.56 -11.85
N ALA A 92 -7.18 11.25 -13.13
CA ALA A 92 -8.15 11.52 -14.19
C ALA A 92 -8.49 10.21 -14.92
N GLN A 93 -9.66 10.17 -15.54
CA GLN A 93 -10.06 9.02 -16.34
C GLN A 93 -9.17 8.90 -17.59
N ILE A 94 -8.68 7.69 -17.86
CA ILE A 94 -7.83 7.41 -19.02
C ILE A 94 -8.28 6.11 -19.71
N THR A 95 -7.77 5.87 -20.93
CA THR A 95 -8.12 4.70 -21.76
C THR A 95 -6.95 3.74 -22.01
N SER A 96 -5.79 4.01 -21.41
CA SER A 96 -4.57 3.21 -21.51
C SER A 96 -4.29 2.45 -20.21
N VAL A 97 -3.54 1.36 -20.30
CA VAL A 97 -3.03 0.65 -19.10
C VAL A 97 -2.36 1.64 -18.15
N TYR A 98 -2.70 1.52 -16.87
CA TYR A 98 -2.13 2.34 -15.81
C TYR A 98 -1.40 1.45 -14.82
N ALA A 99 -0.14 1.76 -14.54
CA ALA A 99 0.63 1.13 -13.49
C ALA A 99 1.21 2.21 -12.58
N VAL A 100 1.06 2.05 -11.27
CA VAL A 100 1.55 3.01 -10.29
C VAL A 100 2.21 2.27 -9.13
N ASN A 101 3.36 2.78 -8.71
CA ASN A 101 4.09 2.29 -7.54
C ASN A 101 3.62 3.03 -6.28
N SER A 102 3.66 2.35 -5.14
CA SER A 102 3.44 2.93 -3.82
C SER A 102 4.29 4.19 -3.63
N ASN A 103 3.66 5.29 -3.24
CA ASN A 103 4.28 6.60 -3.05
C ASN A 103 4.58 6.94 -1.58
N VAL A 104 4.19 6.07 -0.65
CA VAL A 104 4.52 6.15 0.76
C VAL A 104 5.55 5.07 1.06
N THR A 105 6.73 5.50 1.52
CA THR A 105 7.77 4.60 1.99
C THR A 105 7.36 3.99 3.34
N PRO A 106 7.42 2.66 3.51
CA PRO A 106 7.13 2.05 4.80
C PRO A 106 8.16 2.51 5.84
N MET A 107 7.68 3.01 6.96
CA MET A 107 8.51 3.37 8.10
C MET A 107 8.79 2.09 8.90
N ILE A 108 9.96 1.48 8.66
CA ILE A 108 10.34 0.19 9.26
C ILE A 108 10.48 0.26 10.77
N ASP A 109 10.86 1.43 11.30
CA ASP A 109 10.87 1.72 12.73
C ASP A 109 10.99 3.25 12.93
N PRO A 110 10.18 3.91 13.77
CA PRO A 110 10.61 5.17 14.35
C PRO A 110 11.86 4.87 15.17
N VAL A 111 13.01 5.47 14.85
CA VAL A 111 14.17 5.43 15.76
C VAL A 111 13.69 5.91 17.13
N ALA A 112 13.50 4.99 18.07
CA ALA A 112 12.79 5.29 19.31
C ALA A 112 13.52 6.41 20.07
N ALA A 113 14.86 6.36 20.10
CA ALA A 113 15.70 7.42 20.61
C ALA A 113 17.13 7.35 20.05
N VAL A 114 17.75 8.52 19.86
CA VAL A 114 19.21 8.67 19.70
C VAL A 114 19.76 9.25 21.01
N ILE A 115 20.58 8.48 21.72
CA ILE A 115 21.19 8.88 22.98
C ILE A 115 22.59 9.45 22.69
N VAL A 116 22.81 10.71 23.07
CA VAL A 116 24.12 11.36 22.96
C VAL A 116 24.84 11.23 24.29
N GLY A 117 25.90 10.40 24.30
CA GLY A 117 26.78 10.23 25.45
C GLY A 117 28.04 11.09 25.35
N LEU A 118 28.54 11.57 26.50
CA LEU A 118 29.86 12.19 26.61
C LEU A 118 30.67 11.48 27.71
N SER A 119 31.89 11.08 27.40
CA SER A 119 32.78 10.39 28.35
C SER A 119 33.18 11.24 29.56
N ASN A 120 33.12 12.57 29.43
CA ASN A 120 33.49 13.53 30.48
C ASN A 120 32.29 13.98 31.33
N LEU A 121 31.09 13.45 31.08
CA LEU A 121 29.90 13.71 31.87
C LEU A 121 29.74 12.54 32.85
N TYR A 122 29.58 12.82 34.14
CA TYR A 122 29.43 11.77 35.15
C TYR A 122 28.39 12.19 36.18
N ASN A 123 27.26 11.50 36.17
CA ASN A 123 26.20 11.64 37.16
C ASN A 123 26.17 10.42 38.11
N PRO A 124 26.67 10.52 39.36
CA PRO A 124 26.79 9.39 40.26
C PRO A 124 25.45 8.83 40.79
N ILE A 125 24.34 9.56 40.60
CA ILE A 125 23.01 9.16 41.10
C ILE A 125 22.11 8.56 40.01
N ALA A 126 22.58 8.47 38.76
CA ALA A 126 21.81 7.91 37.65
C ALA A 126 22.50 6.67 37.06
N SER A 127 21.74 5.60 36.77
CA SER A 127 22.29 4.39 36.15
C SER A 127 22.84 4.62 34.74
N ASN A 128 22.35 5.64 34.03
CA ASN A 128 22.92 6.09 32.76
C ASN A 128 23.60 7.45 32.98
N ASN A 129 24.87 7.40 33.40
CA ASN A 129 25.58 8.53 34.00
C ASN A 129 26.34 9.41 32.99
N GLN A 130 26.33 9.05 31.70
CA GLN A 130 27.06 9.73 30.64
C GLN A 130 26.16 10.38 29.59
N VAL A 131 24.84 10.40 29.78
CA VAL A 131 23.88 10.96 28.81
C VAL A 131 23.84 12.49 28.91
N LEU A 132 24.24 13.17 27.84
CA LEU A 132 24.12 14.61 27.71
C LEU A 132 22.73 15.01 27.19
N HIS A 133 22.25 14.32 26.16
CA HIS A 133 21.00 14.64 25.48
C HIS A 133 20.39 13.40 24.83
N THR A 134 19.08 13.41 24.62
CA THR A 134 18.40 12.37 23.83
C THR A 134 17.43 13.00 22.86
N PHE A 135 17.52 12.60 21.59
CA PHE A 135 16.52 12.92 20.59
C PHE A 135 15.52 11.77 20.53
N THR A 136 14.23 12.05 20.66
CA THR A 136 13.18 11.02 20.57
C THR A 136 12.32 11.29 19.34
N ALA A 137 11.89 10.24 18.64
CA ALA A 137 11.00 10.39 17.49
C ALA A 137 9.57 10.79 17.88
N ALA A 138 9.20 10.66 19.16
CA ALA A 138 7.85 10.95 19.67
C ALA A 138 7.71 12.35 20.30
N GLY A 139 8.73 13.21 20.25
CA GLY A 139 8.68 14.55 20.88
C GLY A 139 8.57 14.51 22.41
N VAL A 140 8.96 13.40 23.03
CA VAL A 140 8.92 13.18 24.48
C VAL A 140 10.31 13.25 25.08
N GLU A 141 10.39 13.62 26.35
CA GLU A 141 11.66 13.71 27.08
C GLU A 141 12.26 12.31 27.37
N TYR A 142 13.55 12.29 27.71
CA TYR A 142 14.29 11.07 28.04
C TYR A 142 13.58 10.26 29.13
N GLY A 143 13.45 8.94 28.92
CA GLY A 143 12.76 8.03 29.84
C GLY A 143 11.25 7.91 29.66
N ARG A 144 10.58 8.85 28.95
CA ARG A 144 9.13 8.79 28.68
C ARG A 144 8.74 7.84 27.54
N LEU A 145 9.72 7.32 26.82
CA LEU A 145 9.54 6.23 25.84
C LEU A 145 9.38 4.87 26.52
N ILE A 146 9.73 4.75 27.80
CA ILE A 146 9.52 3.52 28.58
C ILE A 146 8.05 3.49 29.00
N THR A 147 7.20 2.97 28.13
CA THR A 147 5.83 2.59 28.46
C THR A 147 5.88 1.23 29.15
N THR A 148 5.53 1.17 30.43
CA THR A 148 5.22 -0.11 31.06
C THR A 148 3.86 -0.55 30.52
N SER A 149 3.83 -1.54 29.63
CA SER A 149 2.60 -2.26 29.34
C SER A 149 2.18 -2.97 30.64
N GLN A 150 1.16 -2.43 31.31
CA GLN A 150 0.31 -3.23 32.21
C GLN A 150 -0.76 -3.90 31.38
#